data_AF-A0A940T1K2-F1
#
_entry.id   AF-A0A940T1K2-F1
#
_cell.length_a   1.000
_cell.length_b   1.000
_cell.length_c   1.000
_cell.angle_alpha   90.00
_cell.angle_beta   90.00
_cell.angle_gamma   90.00
#
_symmetry.space_group_name_H-M   'P 1'
#
loop_
_entity.id
_entity.type
_entity.pdbx_description
1 polymer ?
#
loop_
_entity_poly.entity_id
_entity_poly.type
_entity_poly.pdbx_seq_one_letter_code
_entity_poly.pdbx_strand_id
1 'polypeptide(L)'
;MNRLKDHVDRLFSGYEESNQIRELKEEILSNLEAKVADLTSRGMEYHQAVSIAEEQFDHIDGLIDDNKQVYTNKVRLELLQLTLLYTLIAWILTIPLRIVGMGILLNYVLLIVAFVSGIGFLFLNMKMKRGHWNKISVWNMKSALQYNRWVWILWGLFITVVTLVTTAARFGSNIWYFRPVSITGPYQWTVLAIEYALPFISVIIPLLFSTSIKLVQKYEAGESYEGKK
;
A
#
# COMPACT_ATOMS: atom_id res chain seq x y z
N MET A 1 12.73 -40.63 13.04
CA MET A 1 12.16 -39.36 12.55
C MET A 1 11.83 -38.53 13.78
N ASN A 2 12.29 -37.27 13.81
CA ASN A 2 12.33 -36.43 15.01
C ASN A 2 10.92 -35.92 15.32
N ARG A 3 10.29 -36.39 16.41
CA ARG A 3 8.89 -36.08 16.77
C ARG A 3 8.57 -34.58 16.74
N LEU A 4 9.55 -33.76 17.15
CA LEU A 4 9.50 -32.30 17.11
C LEU A 4 9.35 -31.74 15.69
N LYS A 5 10.06 -32.31 14.71
CA LYS A 5 9.96 -31.90 13.32
C LYS A 5 8.57 -32.18 12.76
N ASP A 6 8.02 -33.36 13.06
CA ASP A 6 6.66 -33.72 12.63
C ASP A 6 5.61 -32.83 13.31
N HIS A 7 5.85 -32.40 14.55
CA HIS A 7 4.99 -31.44 15.25
C HIS A 7 5.03 -30.06 14.58
N VAL A 8 6.22 -29.50 14.32
CA VAL A 8 6.38 -28.23 13.60
C VAL A 8 5.77 -28.30 12.20
N ASP A 9 5.97 -29.39 11.46
CA ASP A 9 5.39 -29.52 10.11
C ASP A 9 3.85 -29.58 10.14
N ARG A 10 3.24 -30.19 11.16
CA ARG A 10 1.78 -30.13 11.38
C ARG A 10 1.32 -28.72 11.75
N LEU A 11 2.10 -28.03 12.57
CA LEU A 11 1.83 -26.66 13.01
C LEU A 11 1.72 -25.70 11.81
N PHE A 12 2.47 -25.98 10.74
CA PHE A 12 2.51 -25.18 9.50
C PHE A 12 1.75 -25.78 8.31
N SER A 13 0.98 -26.86 8.48
CA SER A 13 0.40 -27.61 7.34
C SER A 13 -0.67 -26.85 6.54
N GLY A 14 -1.19 -25.74 7.08
CA GLY A 14 -2.19 -24.88 6.43
C GLY A 14 -1.62 -23.69 5.65
N TYR A 15 -0.30 -23.49 5.62
CA TYR A 15 0.33 -22.31 5.01
C TYR A 15 1.10 -22.67 3.72
N GLU A 16 1.06 -21.78 2.73
CA GLU A 16 1.84 -21.95 1.50
C GLU A 16 3.35 -21.91 1.78
N GLU A 17 4.09 -22.83 1.18
CA GLU A 17 5.53 -22.97 1.42
C GLU A 17 6.29 -21.77 0.82
N SER A 18 6.86 -20.94 1.70
CA SER A 18 7.69 -19.78 1.32
C SER A 18 9.04 -19.82 2.03
N ASN A 19 10.05 -19.14 1.50
CA ASN A 19 11.38 -19.07 2.14
C ASN A 19 11.29 -18.60 3.59
N GLN A 20 10.40 -17.64 3.88
CA GLN A 20 10.19 -17.12 5.23
C GLN A 20 9.52 -18.14 6.15
N ILE A 21 8.57 -18.95 5.65
CA ILE A 21 7.96 -20.02 6.44
C ILE A 21 8.96 -21.13 6.72
N ARG A 22 9.86 -21.42 5.77
CA ARG A 22 10.94 -22.39 5.98
C ARG A 22 11.95 -21.91 7.04
N GLU A 23 12.35 -20.64 6.98
CA GLU A 23 13.21 -20.02 8.01
C GLU A 23 12.54 -20.05 9.39
N LEU A 24 11.25 -19.71 9.47
CA LEU A 24 10.51 -19.72 10.73
C LEU A 24 10.32 -21.14 11.29
N LYS A 25 10.10 -22.14 10.41
CA LYS A 25 10.09 -23.56 10.81
C LYS A 25 11.43 -23.98 11.42
N GLU A 26 12.54 -23.60 10.80
CA GLU A 26 13.88 -23.91 11.30
C GLU A 26 14.17 -23.20 12.63
N GLU A 27 13.76 -21.95 12.79
CA GLU A 27 13.92 -21.18 14.02
C GLU A 27 13.12 -21.79 15.19
N ILE A 28 11.83 -22.12 14.95
CA ILE A 28 10.96 -22.74 15.96
C ILE A 28 11.48 -24.14 16.32
N LEU A 29 11.89 -24.94 15.33
CA LEU A 29 12.47 -26.25 15.58
C LEU A 29 13.75 -26.15 16.42
N SER A 30 14.64 -25.22 16.10
CA SER A 30 15.87 -24.98 16.87
C SER A 30 15.58 -24.57 18.32
N ASN A 31 14.57 -23.72 18.54
CA ASN A 31 14.17 -23.30 19.89
C ASN A 31 13.59 -24.47 20.70
N LEU A 32 12.76 -25.30 20.06
CA LEU A 32 12.20 -26.51 20.68
C LEU A 32 13.30 -27.53 21.04
N GLU A 33 14.25 -27.76 20.14
CA GLU A 33 15.39 -28.67 20.39
C GLU A 33 16.27 -28.17 21.53
N ALA A 34 16.57 -26.86 21.57
CA ALA A 34 17.30 -26.25 22.68
C ALA A 34 16.56 -26.40 24.02
N LYS A 35 15.24 -26.28 24.01
CA LYS A 35 14.40 -26.45 25.21
C LYS A 35 14.40 -27.89 25.72
N VAL A 36 14.26 -28.87 24.81
CA VAL A 36 14.32 -30.29 25.18
C VAL A 36 15.70 -30.65 25.73
N ALA A 37 16.77 -30.09 25.14
CA ALA A 37 18.14 -30.28 25.64
C ALA A 37 18.31 -29.70 27.06
N ASP A 38 17.79 -28.50 27.33
CA ASP A 38 17.81 -27.89 28.67
C ASP A 38 17.03 -28.75 29.69
N LEU A 39 15.82 -29.19 29.36
CA LEU A 39 15.00 -30.03 30.25
C LEU A 39 15.66 -31.38 30.53
N THR A 40 16.23 -32.02 29.50
CA THR A 40 16.94 -33.30 29.65
C THR A 40 18.22 -33.13 30.48
N SER A 41 18.93 -32.01 30.33
CA SER A 41 20.12 -31.69 31.14
C SER A 41 19.80 -31.50 32.63
N ARG A 42 18.57 -31.13 32.96
CA ARG A 42 18.03 -31.02 34.33
C ARG A 42 17.53 -32.35 34.90
N GLY A 43 17.75 -33.46 34.19
CA GLY A 43 17.40 -34.81 34.63
C GLY A 43 15.97 -35.23 34.29
N MET A 44 15.27 -34.48 33.42
CA MET A 44 13.95 -34.89 32.91
C MET A 44 14.10 -35.99 31.86
N GLU A 45 13.19 -36.95 31.86
CA GLU A 45 13.15 -38.01 30.86
C GLU A 45 12.74 -37.43 29.49
N TYR A 46 13.39 -37.90 28.42
CA TYR A 46 13.30 -37.30 27.09
C TYR A 46 11.87 -37.24 26.56
N HIS A 47 11.06 -38.28 26.77
CA HIS A 47 9.68 -38.30 26.32
C HIS A 47 8.82 -37.26 27.06
N GLN A 48 9.06 -37.03 28.35
CA GLN A 48 8.41 -35.95 29.10
C GLN A 48 8.89 -34.56 28.65
N ALA A 49 10.18 -34.39 28.39
CA ALA A 49 10.74 -33.13 27.91
C ALA A 49 10.16 -32.71 26.55
N VAL A 50 9.97 -33.65 25.63
CA VAL A 50 9.33 -33.41 24.33
C VAL A 50 7.86 -33.00 24.50
N SER A 51 7.10 -33.67 25.36
CA SER A 51 5.69 -33.33 25.60
C SER A 51 5.53 -31.90 26.15
N ILE A 52 6.39 -31.49 27.07
CA ILE A 52 6.37 -30.14 27.65
C ILE A 52 6.79 -29.08 26.63
N ALA A 53 7.71 -29.40 25.72
CA ALA A 53 8.12 -28.50 24.64
C ALA A 53 7.00 -28.32 23.60
N GLU A 54 6.26 -29.39 23.28
CA GLU A 54 5.12 -29.36 22.35
C GLU A 54 3.94 -28.53 22.90
N GLU A 55 3.66 -28.59 24.21
CA GLU A 55 2.59 -27.78 24.86
C GLU A 55 2.84 -26.26 24.77
N GLN A 56 4.09 -25.82 24.61
CA GLN A 56 4.44 -24.41 24.59
C GLN A 56 4.01 -23.70 23.28
N PHE A 57 3.79 -24.46 22.19
CA PHE A 57 3.47 -23.93 20.86
C PHE A 57 2.21 -24.58 20.27
N ASP A 58 1.10 -24.61 21.00
CA ASP A 58 -0.14 -25.23 20.53
C ASP A 58 -0.79 -24.47 19.34
N HIS A 59 -0.51 -23.16 19.20
CA HIS A 59 -1.05 -22.31 18.12
C HIS A 59 -0.03 -21.27 17.60
N ILE A 60 0.29 -21.26 16.29
CA ILE A 60 1.15 -20.24 15.62
C ILE A 60 0.36 -19.01 15.19
N ASP A 61 -0.93 -18.95 15.45
CA ASP A 61 -1.80 -17.89 14.91
C ASP A 61 -1.36 -16.46 15.30
N GLY A 62 -0.43 -16.29 16.26
CA GLY A 62 0.20 -15.02 16.61
C GLY A 62 1.62 -14.76 16.07
N LEU A 63 2.35 -15.75 15.54
CA LEU A 63 3.75 -15.60 15.08
C LEU A 63 3.86 -15.32 13.57
N ILE A 64 2.84 -15.72 12.80
CA ILE A 64 2.74 -15.46 11.34
C ILE A 64 1.92 -14.19 11.07
N ASP A 65 1.42 -13.51 12.11
CA ASP A 65 0.43 -12.46 11.97
C ASP A 65 1.06 -11.15 11.45
N ASP A 66 1.19 -11.06 10.12
CA ASP A 66 1.47 -9.83 9.36
C ASP A 66 0.25 -8.87 9.35
N ASN A 67 -0.75 -9.16 10.19
CA ASN A 67 -1.95 -8.37 10.41
C ASN A 67 -1.71 -7.36 11.52
N LYS A 68 -1.20 -6.19 11.13
CA LYS A 68 -0.97 -5.10 12.07
C LYS A 68 -2.30 -4.48 12.48
N GLN A 69 -2.49 -4.30 13.79
CA GLN A 69 -3.64 -3.59 14.34
C GLN A 69 -3.42 -2.09 14.12
N VAL A 70 -4.32 -1.45 13.36
CA VAL A 70 -4.14 -0.04 12.96
C VAL A 70 -5.35 0.80 13.35
N TYR A 71 -5.09 2.01 13.86
CA TYR A 71 -6.11 3.02 14.12
C TYR A 71 -6.73 3.53 12.82
N THR A 72 -7.74 2.82 12.32
CA THR A 72 -8.32 3.03 10.99
C THR A 72 -8.90 4.42 10.82
N ASN A 73 -9.48 4.97 11.89
CA ASN A 73 -10.08 6.29 11.88
C ASN A 73 -9.01 7.38 11.63
N LYS A 74 -7.88 7.34 12.34
CA LYS A 74 -6.79 8.32 12.16
C LYS A 74 -6.19 8.26 10.75
N VAL A 75 -5.97 7.05 10.24
CA VAL A 75 -5.50 6.82 8.87
C VAL A 75 -6.47 7.41 7.84
N ARG A 76 -7.78 7.17 7.97
CA ARG A 76 -8.79 7.69 7.03
C ARG A 76 -8.85 9.21 7.00
N LEU A 77 -8.69 9.87 8.15
CA LEU A 77 -8.73 11.33 8.21
C LEU A 77 -7.49 11.95 7.56
N GLU A 78 -6.30 11.45 7.86
CA GLU A 78 -5.06 11.95 7.24
C GLU A 78 -5.02 11.62 5.73
N LEU A 79 -5.54 10.46 5.33
CA LEU A 79 -5.68 10.10 3.92
C LEU A 79 -6.63 11.05 3.19
N LEU A 80 -7.81 11.36 3.75
CA LEU A 80 -8.72 12.34 3.15
C LEU A 80 -8.14 13.75 3.09
N GLN A 81 -7.36 14.14 4.09
CA GLN A 81 -6.66 15.42 4.09
C GLN A 81 -5.63 15.50 2.95
N LEU A 82 -4.84 14.43 2.76
CA LEU A 82 -3.88 14.34 1.65
C LEU A 82 -4.57 14.27 0.29
N THR A 83 -5.66 13.51 0.16
CA THR A 83 -6.50 13.48 -1.04
C THR A 83 -7.00 14.87 -1.38
N LEU A 84 -7.51 15.62 -0.39
CA LEU A 84 -7.95 16.99 -0.59
C LEU A 84 -6.78 17.88 -1.04
N LEU A 85 -5.62 17.79 -0.38
CA LEU A 85 -4.43 18.58 -0.73
C LEU A 85 -3.99 18.33 -2.17
N TYR A 86 -3.79 17.07 -2.56
CA TYR A 86 -3.35 16.72 -3.91
C TYR A 86 -4.38 17.10 -4.97
N THR A 87 -5.68 16.91 -4.67
CA THR A 87 -6.75 17.32 -5.58
C THR A 87 -6.78 18.83 -5.76
N LEU A 88 -6.58 19.62 -4.70
CA LEU A 88 -6.51 21.08 -4.78
C LEU A 88 -5.30 21.55 -5.58
N ILE A 89 -4.13 20.94 -5.39
CA ILE A 89 -2.92 21.25 -6.17
C ILE A 89 -3.16 20.99 -7.65
N ALA A 90 -3.70 19.82 -8.01
CA ALA A 90 -4.05 19.52 -9.40
C ALA A 90 -5.10 20.47 -9.96
N TRP A 91 -6.12 20.81 -9.16
CA TRP A 91 -7.15 21.75 -9.59
C TRP A 91 -6.55 23.12 -9.89
N ILE A 92 -5.71 23.68 -9.01
CA ILE A 92 -5.02 24.96 -9.24
C ILE A 92 -4.14 24.89 -10.50
N LEU A 93 -3.39 23.80 -10.69
CA LEU A 93 -2.53 23.59 -11.86
C LEU A 93 -3.34 23.56 -13.16
N THR A 94 -4.59 23.11 -13.13
CA THR A 94 -5.47 23.04 -14.32
C THR A 94 -6.19 24.36 -14.65
N ILE A 95 -6.10 25.41 -13.82
CA ILE A 95 -6.76 26.70 -14.08
C ILE A 95 -6.22 27.40 -15.34
N PRO A 96 -4.89 27.50 -15.58
CA PRO A 96 -4.37 28.12 -16.79
C PRO A 96 -4.77 27.36 -18.07
N LEU A 97 -4.92 26.04 -17.99
CA LEU A 97 -5.31 25.20 -19.13
C LEU A 97 -6.72 25.57 -19.64
N ARG A 98 -7.61 26.00 -18.74
CA ARG A 98 -8.95 26.48 -19.09
C ARG A 98 -8.93 27.66 -20.06
N ILE A 99 -7.93 28.54 -19.96
CA ILE A 99 -7.79 29.72 -20.84
C ILE A 99 -7.52 29.26 -22.29
N VAL A 100 -6.80 28.16 -22.46
CA VAL A 100 -6.46 27.57 -23.77
C VAL A 100 -7.59 26.67 -24.31
N GLY A 101 -8.68 26.49 -23.55
CA GLY A 101 -9.80 25.63 -23.91
C GLY A 101 -9.54 24.14 -23.75
N MET A 102 -8.38 23.74 -23.21
CA MET A 102 -8.01 22.35 -22.96
C MET A 102 -8.26 21.97 -21.50
N GLY A 103 -8.67 20.72 -21.25
CA GLY A 103 -8.82 20.21 -19.89
C GLY A 103 -9.99 20.79 -19.08
N ILE A 104 -10.97 21.45 -19.73
CA ILE A 104 -12.16 22.01 -19.07
C ILE A 104 -12.90 20.93 -18.25
N LEU A 105 -13.15 19.76 -18.85
CA LEU A 105 -13.78 18.63 -18.18
C LEU A 105 -12.99 18.19 -16.95
N LEU A 106 -11.67 18.06 -17.08
CA LEU A 106 -10.80 17.65 -15.98
C LEU A 106 -10.86 18.64 -14.81
N ASN A 107 -10.87 19.94 -15.10
CA ASN A 107 -10.99 20.96 -14.07
C ASN A 107 -12.30 20.85 -13.27
N TYR A 108 -13.44 20.67 -13.96
CA TYR A 108 -14.73 20.49 -13.28
C TYR A 108 -14.79 19.20 -12.47
N VAL A 109 -14.24 18.10 -12.98
CA VAL A 109 -14.16 16.84 -12.22
C VAL A 109 -13.30 17.02 -10.97
N LEU A 110 -12.13 17.64 -11.08
CA LEU A 110 -11.26 17.92 -9.93
C LEU A 110 -11.95 18.83 -8.90
N LEU A 111 -12.73 19.82 -9.34
CA LEU A 111 -13.53 20.67 -8.47
C LEU A 111 -14.55 19.85 -7.68
N ILE A 112 -15.31 18.98 -8.36
CA ILE A 112 -16.31 18.11 -7.71
C ILE A 112 -15.63 17.18 -6.71
N VAL A 113 -14.51 16.55 -7.10
CA VAL A 113 -13.74 15.67 -6.21
C VAL A 113 -13.23 16.43 -4.98
N ALA A 114 -12.75 17.67 -5.15
CA ALA A 114 -12.29 18.51 -4.05
C ALA A 114 -13.45 18.84 -3.08
N PHE A 115 -14.62 19.19 -3.61
CA PHE A 115 -15.82 19.45 -2.78
C PHE A 115 -16.26 18.19 -2.03
N VAL A 116 -16.37 17.04 -2.71
CA VAL A 116 -16.77 15.77 -2.09
C VAL A 116 -15.76 15.33 -1.02
N SER A 117 -14.47 15.42 -1.32
CA SER A 117 -13.40 15.10 -0.36
C SER A 117 -13.42 16.05 0.85
N GLY A 118 -13.68 17.35 0.63
CA GLY A 118 -13.81 18.35 1.68
C GLY A 118 -15.00 18.09 2.60
N ILE A 119 -16.18 17.79 2.03
CA ILE A 119 -17.38 17.42 2.79
C ILE A 119 -17.12 16.13 3.59
N GLY A 120 -16.50 15.12 2.98
CA GLY A 120 -16.13 13.87 3.64
C GLY A 120 -15.17 14.09 4.83
N PHE A 121 -14.16 14.94 4.65
CA PHE A 121 -13.23 15.33 5.71
C PHE A 121 -13.94 16.01 6.88
N LEU A 122 -14.80 17.02 6.61
CA LEU A 122 -15.55 17.71 7.66
C LEU A 122 -16.48 16.75 8.42
N PHE A 123 -17.18 15.88 7.70
CA PHE A 123 -18.08 14.90 8.31
C PHE A 123 -17.35 13.91 9.22
N LEU A 124 -16.21 13.39 8.78
CA LEU A 124 -15.39 12.49 9.59
C LEU A 124 -14.77 13.21 10.79
N ASN A 125 -14.29 14.44 10.61
CA ASN A 125 -13.76 15.26 11.69
C ASN A 125 -14.83 15.56 12.76
N MET A 126 -16.06 15.89 12.34
CA MET A 126 -17.20 16.08 13.25
C MET A 126 -17.61 14.80 13.99
N LYS A 127 -17.61 13.65 13.31
CA LYS A 127 -17.88 12.34 13.94
C LYS A 127 -16.79 11.92 14.92
N MET A 128 -15.52 12.24 14.64
CA MET A 128 -14.39 11.92 15.51
C MET A 128 -14.35 12.73 16.80
N LYS A 129 -14.76 14.01 16.76
CA LYS A 129 -14.94 14.83 17.98
C LYS A 129 -15.94 14.22 18.98
N ARG A 130 -16.79 13.28 18.56
CA ARG A 130 -17.77 12.58 19.40
C ARG A 130 -17.25 11.26 20.03
N GLY A 131 -15.94 11.03 20.10
CA GLY A 131 -15.34 10.04 21.00
C GLY A 131 -14.99 8.65 20.43
N HIS A 132 -15.14 8.40 19.13
CA HIS A 132 -14.84 7.10 18.51
C HIS A 132 -13.40 6.99 17.98
N TRP A 133 -12.41 7.11 18.88
CA TRP A 133 -10.98 7.11 18.50
C TRP A 133 -10.41 5.71 18.21
N ASN A 134 -10.99 4.65 18.79
CA ASN A 134 -10.37 3.33 18.87
C ASN A 134 -11.06 2.25 18.02
N LYS A 135 -11.39 2.54 16.75
CA LYS A 135 -11.73 1.44 15.83
C LYS A 135 -10.45 0.81 15.29
N ILE A 136 -10.09 -0.32 15.88
CA ILE A 136 -8.97 -1.17 15.47
C ILE A 136 -9.46 -2.04 14.31
N SER A 137 -8.67 -2.10 13.23
CA SER A 137 -8.86 -3.05 12.14
C SER A 137 -7.53 -3.72 11.86
N VAL A 138 -7.59 -5.03 11.57
CA VAL A 138 -6.45 -5.80 11.07
C VAL A 138 -6.21 -5.45 9.60
N TRP A 139 -4.97 -5.13 9.24
CA TRP A 139 -4.53 -4.88 7.87
C TRP A 139 -3.31 -5.75 7.55
N ASN A 140 -3.38 -6.51 6.46
CA ASN A 140 -2.27 -7.30 5.94
C ASN A 140 -1.27 -6.37 5.21
N MET A 141 -0.08 -6.19 5.78
CA MET A 141 0.88 -5.17 5.35
C MET A 141 1.68 -5.59 4.10
N LYS A 142 2.07 -6.88 3.96
CA LYS A 142 2.82 -7.36 2.77
C LYS A 142 2.03 -7.20 1.49
N SER A 143 0.73 -7.54 1.52
CA SER A 143 -0.13 -7.41 0.34
C SER A 143 -0.20 -5.94 -0.13
N ALA A 144 -0.36 -5.00 0.81
CA ALA A 144 -0.42 -3.57 0.51
C ALA A 144 0.87 -3.05 -0.15
N LEU A 145 2.05 -3.49 0.32
CA LEU A 145 3.34 -3.11 -0.27
C LEU A 145 3.51 -3.65 -1.71
N GLN A 146 3.09 -4.90 -1.96
CA GLN A 146 3.13 -5.49 -3.30
C GLN A 146 2.20 -4.73 -4.26
N TYR A 147 0.98 -4.39 -3.82
CA TYR A 147 0.06 -3.59 -4.62
C TYR A 147 0.62 -2.21 -4.98
N ASN A 148 1.38 -1.57 -4.08
CA ASN A 148 1.99 -0.27 -4.38
C ASN A 148 2.96 -0.35 -5.57
N ARG A 149 3.76 -1.41 -5.63
CA ARG A 149 4.66 -1.64 -6.76
C ARG A 149 3.89 -1.79 -8.07
N TRP A 150 2.81 -2.59 -8.05
CA TRP A 150 1.95 -2.78 -9.21
C TRP A 150 1.26 -1.48 -9.65
N VAL A 151 0.79 -0.66 -8.71
CA VAL A 151 0.17 0.64 -9.02
C VAL A 151 1.17 1.58 -9.72
N TRP A 152 2.43 1.63 -9.29
CA TRP A 152 3.46 2.41 -9.97
C TRP A 152 3.80 1.87 -11.38
N ILE A 153 3.86 0.54 -11.54
CA ILE A 153 4.12 -0.10 -12.84
C ILE A 153 2.96 0.19 -13.81
N LEU A 154 1.72 -0.01 -13.37
CA LEU A 154 0.52 0.26 -14.17
C LEU A 154 0.42 1.72 -14.55
N TRP A 155 0.74 2.63 -13.61
CA TRP A 155 0.78 4.06 -13.90
C TRP A 155 1.87 4.41 -14.93
N GLY A 156 3.09 3.89 -14.76
CA GLY A 156 4.18 4.12 -15.71
C GLY A 156 3.87 3.58 -17.11
N LEU A 157 3.25 2.40 -17.18
CA LEU A 157 2.75 1.81 -18.43
C LEU A 157 1.67 2.70 -19.07
N PHE A 158 0.70 3.17 -18.28
CA PHE A 158 -0.34 4.09 -18.75
C PHE A 158 0.25 5.37 -19.36
N ILE A 159 1.17 6.03 -18.66
CA ILE A 159 1.82 7.25 -19.16
C ILE A 159 2.61 6.97 -20.45
N THR A 160 3.30 5.84 -20.52
CA THR A 160 4.07 5.44 -21.70
C THR A 160 3.15 5.25 -22.91
N VAL A 161 2.07 4.50 -22.74
CA VAL A 161 1.08 4.25 -23.80
C VAL A 161 0.44 5.54 -24.27
N VAL A 162 -0.02 6.39 -23.34
CA VAL A 162 -0.64 7.67 -23.70
C VAL A 162 0.34 8.56 -24.46
N THR A 163 1.58 8.65 -23.98
CA THR A 163 2.63 9.44 -24.65
C THR A 163 2.89 8.93 -26.07
N LEU A 164 3.01 7.61 -26.26
CA LEU A 164 3.21 7.00 -27.57
C LEU A 164 2.02 7.27 -28.52
N VAL A 165 0.79 7.16 -28.03
CA VAL A 165 -0.42 7.46 -28.82
C VAL A 165 -0.46 8.94 -29.20
N THR A 166 -0.18 9.86 -28.28
CA THR A 166 -0.12 11.30 -28.57
C THR A 166 0.96 11.62 -29.59
N THR A 167 2.14 11.01 -29.47
CA THR A 167 3.23 11.16 -30.46
C THR A 167 2.83 10.60 -31.82
N ALA A 168 2.21 9.43 -31.89
CA ALA A 168 1.74 8.83 -33.13
C ALA A 168 0.61 9.67 -33.78
N ALA A 169 -0.31 10.23 -32.99
CA ALA A 169 -1.39 11.07 -33.50
C ALA A 169 -0.87 12.41 -34.05
N ARG A 170 0.10 13.04 -33.38
CA ARG A 170 0.63 14.35 -33.76
C ARG A 170 1.72 14.29 -34.82
N PHE A 171 2.58 13.29 -34.75
CA PHE A 171 3.78 13.19 -35.58
C PHE A 171 3.84 11.89 -36.40
N GLY A 172 2.87 10.99 -36.30
CA GLY A 172 2.91 9.69 -37.00
C GLY A 172 3.04 9.83 -38.51
N SER A 173 2.33 10.78 -39.12
CA SER A 173 2.48 11.08 -40.56
C SER A 173 3.88 11.60 -40.88
N ASN A 174 4.43 12.50 -40.06
CA ASN A 174 5.76 13.06 -40.26
C ASN A 174 6.85 12.00 -40.08
N ILE A 175 6.71 11.11 -39.11
CA ILE A 175 7.61 9.98 -38.85
C ILE A 175 7.53 8.98 -40.01
N TRP A 176 6.33 8.63 -40.45
CA TRP A 176 6.11 7.64 -41.50
C TRP A 176 6.63 8.10 -42.87
N TYR A 177 6.45 9.37 -43.20
CA TYR A 177 6.90 9.96 -44.47
C TYR A 177 8.23 10.71 -44.38
N PHE A 178 8.97 10.57 -43.26
CA PHE A 178 10.23 11.29 -42.98
C PHE A 178 10.15 12.81 -43.29
N ARG A 179 9.02 13.44 -42.95
CA ARG A 179 8.82 14.89 -43.14
C ARG A 179 9.37 15.67 -41.94
N PRO A 180 9.98 16.85 -42.15
CA PRO A 180 10.45 17.67 -41.05
C PRO A 180 9.30 18.07 -40.12
N VAL A 181 9.54 18.02 -38.82
CA VAL A 181 8.60 18.48 -37.81
C VAL A 181 8.75 20.00 -37.67
N SER A 182 7.82 20.75 -38.25
CA SER A 182 7.79 22.22 -38.12
C SER A 182 6.77 22.63 -37.06
N ILE A 183 7.24 23.19 -35.96
CA ILE A 183 6.40 23.87 -34.96
C ILE A 183 6.41 25.34 -35.34
N THR A 184 5.31 25.82 -35.93
CA THR A 184 5.27 27.11 -36.63
C THR A 184 5.05 28.31 -35.70
N GLY A 185 4.82 28.10 -34.40
CA GLY A 185 4.77 29.20 -33.43
C GLY A 185 4.66 28.80 -31.94
N PRO A 186 4.82 29.76 -31.02
CA PRO A 186 4.81 29.52 -29.56
C PRO A 186 3.50 28.90 -29.06
N TYR A 187 2.37 29.29 -29.64
CA TYR A 187 1.06 28.74 -29.27
C TYR A 187 0.97 27.23 -29.55
N GLN A 188 1.43 26.78 -30.73
CA GLN A 188 1.40 25.36 -31.08
C GLN A 188 2.31 24.53 -30.17
N TRP A 189 3.47 25.09 -29.79
CA TRP A 189 4.35 24.46 -28.82
C TRP A 189 3.67 24.30 -27.46
N THR A 190 3.00 25.35 -26.95
CA THR A 190 2.29 25.31 -25.67
C THR A 190 1.14 24.30 -25.68
N VAL A 191 0.37 24.25 -26.76
CA VAL A 191 -0.73 23.28 -26.91
C VAL A 191 -0.21 21.85 -26.89
N LEU A 192 0.90 21.59 -27.59
CA LEU A 192 1.56 20.29 -27.58
C LEU A 192 2.06 19.94 -26.17
N ALA A 193 2.73 20.88 -25.49
CA ALA A 193 3.23 20.68 -24.13
C ALA A 193 2.10 20.37 -23.13
N ILE A 194 0.95 21.04 -23.23
CA ILE A 194 -0.24 20.78 -22.39
C ILE A 194 -0.77 19.36 -22.62
N GLU A 195 -0.83 18.91 -23.88
CA GLU A 195 -1.32 17.58 -24.24
C GLU A 195 -0.47 16.46 -23.62
N TYR A 196 0.86 16.66 -23.55
CA TYR A 196 1.76 15.74 -22.84
C TYR A 196 1.72 15.90 -21.33
N ALA A 197 1.43 17.09 -20.79
CA ALA A 197 1.41 17.35 -19.36
C ALA A 197 0.13 16.83 -18.66
N LEU A 198 -1.02 16.87 -19.34
CA LEU A 198 -2.32 16.47 -18.79
C LEU A 198 -2.34 15.07 -18.16
N PRO A 199 -1.82 14.01 -18.80
CA PRO A 199 -1.79 12.66 -18.23
C PRO A 199 -1.02 12.57 -16.91
N PHE A 200 -0.01 13.42 -16.68
CA PHE A 200 0.79 13.40 -15.45
C PHE A 200 0.00 13.81 -14.21
N ILE A 201 -1.14 14.48 -14.35
CA ILE A 201 -2.05 14.77 -13.21
C ILE A 201 -2.51 13.45 -12.54
N SER A 202 -2.57 12.35 -13.29
CA SER A 202 -2.92 11.02 -12.76
C SER A 202 -1.90 10.48 -11.75
N VAL A 203 -0.71 11.09 -11.60
CA VAL A 203 0.31 10.71 -10.60
C VAL A 203 -0.19 10.81 -9.16
N ILE A 204 -1.27 11.55 -8.93
CA ILE A 204 -1.95 11.60 -7.63
C ILE A 204 -2.39 10.20 -7.17
N ILE A 205 -2.80 9.33 -8.09
CA ILE A 205 -3.27 7.97 -7.78
C ILE A 205 -2.18 7.12 -7.11
N PRO A 206 -0.99 6.90 -7.71
CA PRO A 206 0.09 6.17 -7.07
C PRO A 206 0.61 6.86 -5.80
N LEU A 207 0.64 8.19 -5.76
CA LEU A 207 1.07 8.93 -4.57
C LEU A 207 0.14 8.70 -3.38
N LEU A 208 -1.18 8.75 -3.57
CA LEU A 208 -2.15 8.46 -2.52
C LEU A 208 -2.03 7.02 -2.01
N PHE A 209 -1.82 6.06 -2.91
CA PHE A 209 -1.64 4.66 -2.52
C PHE A 209 -0.35 4.42 -1.75
N SER A 210 0.77 5.01 -2.19
CA SER A 210 2.04 4.91 -1.46
C SER A 210 1.98 5.57 -0.08
N THR A 211 1.23 6.67 0.03
CA THR A 211 1.09 7.39 1.29
C THR A 211 0.12 6.71 2.26
N SER A 212 -0.92 6.05 1.75
CA SER A 212 -1.82 5.25 2.60
C SER A 212 -1.04 4.19 3.37
N ILE A 213 -0.07 3.51 2.73
CA ILE A 213 0.79 2.51 3.38
C ILE A 213 1.67 3.15 4.46
N LYS A 214 2.28 4.31 4.18
CA LYS A 214 3.08 5.05 5.17
C LYS A 214 2.23 5.46 6.38
N LEU A 215 0.98 5.87 6.16
CA LEU A 215 0.05 6.22 7.23
C LEU A 215 -0.37 5.01 8.06
N VAL A 216 -0.58 3.87 7.41
CA VAL A 216 -0.90 2.60 8.11
C VAL A 216 0.28 2.20 9.02
N GLN A 217 1.53 2.35 8.58
CA GLN A 217 2.72 2.13 9.42
C GLN A 217 2.83 3.15 10.57
N LYS A 218 2.56 4.43 10.30
CA LYS A 218 2.61 5.51 11.32
C LYS A 218 1.58 5.33 12.44
N TYR A 219 0.42 4.74 12.13
CA TYR A 219 -0.68 4.51 13.08
C TYR A 219 -0.84 3.04 13.46
N GLU A 220 0.21 2.24 13.28
CA GLU A 220 0.32 0.91 13.84
C GLU A 220 0.23 1.02 15.37
N ALA A 221 -0.76 0.33 15.92
CA ALA A 221 -0.94 0.21 17.35
C ALA A 221 0.02 -0.85 17.89
N GLY A 222 1.32 -0.56 17.90
CA GLY A 222 2.32 -1.41 18.56
C GLY A 222 2.22 -1.31 20.08
N GLU A 223 2.20 -2.48 20.74
CA GLU A 223 2.32 -2.84 22.19
C GLU A 223 1.63 -1.99 23.28
N SER A 224 1.00 -0.86 22.96
CA SER A 224 0.36 -0.01 23.98
C SER A 224 -1.05 -0.49 24.39
N TYR A 225 -1.47 -1.68 23.91
CA TYR A 225 -2.78 -2.28 24.15
C TYR A 225 -2.80 -3.46 25.13
N GLU A 226 -1.65 -3.94 25.62
CA GLU A 226 -1.64 -4.97 26.68
C GLU A 226 -1.98 -4.42 28.07
N GLY A 227 -2.04 -3.09 28.25
CA GLY A 227 -2.26 -2.47 29.56
C GLY A 227 -3.71 -2.18 29.96
N LYS A 228 -4.72 -2.56 29.16
CA LYS A 228 -6.14 -2.30 29.49
C LYS A 228 -7.05 -3.46 29.06
N LYS A 229 -6.98 -4.56 29.80
CA LYS A 229 -8.14 -5.43 30.03
C LYS A 229 -8.66 -5.17 31.44
#